data_AF-A0A0N5AGW4-F1
#
_entry.id   AF-A0A0N5AGW4-F1
#
_cell.length_a   1.000
_cell.length_b   1.000
_cell.length_c   1.000
_cell.angle_alpha   90.00
_cell.angle_beta   90.00
_cell.angle_gamma   90.00
#
_symmetry.space_group_name_H-M   'P 1'
#
loop_
_entity.id
_entity.type
_entity.pdbx_description
1 polymer ?
#
loop_
_entity_poly.entity_id
_entity_poly.type
_entity_poly.pdbx_seq_one_letter_code
_entity_poly.pdbx_strand_id
1 'polypeptide(L)'
;MVRCPSYKELAVNVGDAFVPLETQIEEIEEIFEEFMTTEEGGSAVIFGPRFSGKRSAINKVIEKYHNSLEIKCVDGLLCSTDVSASRFSNIEETSAPKMIVLFDFHQFILRQNQLFLYTVLNATRNHPVFALCSTSRLDYMDLLENRVRSRLLNKVISFSMKPSSFSDFCETLRYFLLFGGKNTNSLVNTFLQHPKILEVAKKIFYDKGCSFAVLKQILAVFYTFLDVENINSLKDERCINIFIEATNTVAPTEDLMNVIFESLTLRQVCLLASCVHIAYKKRCQTFSYSEIASNFKLFVKRNFPLLYTMDNTILYKELDALGSLGLIEVTSHAGQQAYKKTSLQMDIKDFENRLDLYPSLPTGFKKWLTDFE
;
A
#
# COMPACT_ATOMS: atom_id res chain seq x y z
N MET A 1 -21.07 -24.84 -13.34
CA MET A 1 -19.62 -25.16 -13.38
C MET A 1 -18.92 -23.82 -13.51
N VAL A 2 -18.16 -23.38 -12.51
CA VAL A 2 -17.34 -22.17 -12.67
C VAL A 2 -16.17 -22.62 -13.54
N ARG A 3 -16.20 -22.35 -14.85
CA ARG A 3 -15.00 -22.51 -15.67
C ARG A 3 -13.97 -21.56 -15.07
N CYS A 4 -12.84 -22.07 -14.59
CA CYS A 4 -11.67 -21.24 -14.36
C CYS A 4 -11.34 -20.59 -15.72
N PRO A 5 -11.51 -19.27 -15.87
CA PRO A 5 -11.13 -18.61 -17.09
C PRO A 5 -9.62 -18.73 -17.23
N SER A 6 -9.11 -18.68 -18.46
CA SER A 6 -7.67 -18.58 -18.64
C SER A 6 -7.14 -17.31 -17.94
N TYR A 7 -5.89 -17.33 -17.48
CA TYR A 7 -5.25 -16.17 -16.82
C TYR A 7 -5.43 -14.83 -17.58
N LYS A 8 -5.49 -14.87 -18.92
CA LYS A 8 -5.75 -13.69 -19.75
C LYS A 8 -7.17 -13.15 -19.59
N GLU A 9 -8.18 -14.01 -19.52
CA GLU A 9 -9.57 -13.62 -19.29
C GLU A 9 -9.77 -13.11 -17.85
N LEU A 10 -9.02 -13.67 -16.89
CA LEU A 10 -9.00 -13.21 -15.50
C LEU A 10 -8.47 -11.78 -15.36
N ALA A 11 -7.33 -11.49 -16.00
CA ALA A 11 -6.71 -10.18 -15.97
C ALA A 11 -7.60 -9.10 -16.60
N VAL A 12 -8.28 -9.42 -17.70
CA VAL A 12 -9.23 -8.51 -18.35
C VAL A 12 -10.47 -8.28 -17.48
N ASN A 13 -11.13 -9.36 -17.02
CA ASN A 13 -12.39 -9.22 -16.29
C ASN A 13 -12.24 -8.60 -14.89
N VAL A 14 -11.13 -8.87 -14.17
CA VAL A 14 -10.88 -8.27 -12.84
C VAL A 14 -10.29 -6.86 -12.96
N GLY A 15 -9.52 -6.61 -14.03
CA GLY A 15 -9.05 -5.28 -14.41
C GLY A 15 -10.20 -4.32 -14.70
N ASP A 16 -11.17 -4.78 -15.48
CA ASP A 16 -12.35 -4.02 -15.92
C ASP A 16 -13.52 -4.03 -14.91
N ALA A 17 -13.37 -4.76 -13.81
CA ALA A 17 -14.36 -4.76 -12.73
C ALA A 17 -14.26 -3.45 -11.92
N PHE A 18 -15.11 -2.48 -12.23
CA PHE A 18 -15.13 -1.17 -11.57
C PHE A 18 -15.97 -1.11 -10.30
N VAL A 19 -16.70 -2.17 -9.95
CA VAL A 19 -17.57 -2.20 -8.77
C VAL A 19 -16.78 -2.02 -7.48
N PRO A 20 -17.20 -1.16 -6.53
CA PRO A 20 -18.45 -0.39 -6.47
C PRO A 20 -18.32 1.09 -6.90
N LEU A 21 -17.45 1.40 -7.88
CA LEU A 21 -17.19 2.76 -8.35
C LEU A 21 -18.21 3.25 -9.39
N GLU A 22 -19.35 2.58 -9.57
CA GLU A 22 -20.34 2.94 -10.60
C GLU A 22 -20.85 4.36 -10.41
N THR A 23 -21.18 4.77 -9.18
CA THR A 23 -21.70 6.12 -8.93
C THR A 23 -20.67 7.19 -9.27
N GLN A 24 -19.40 6.98 -8.93
CA GLN A 24 -18.35 7.95 -9.29
C GLN A 24 -18.08 7.96 -10.80
N ILE A 25 -18.22 6.82 -11.49
CA ILE A 25 -18.09 6.77 -12.95
C ILE A 25 -19.26 7.52 -13.59
N GLU A 26 -20.49 7.32 -13.12
CA GLU A 26 -21.68 8.05 -13.58
C GLU A 26 -21.52 9.56 -13.38
N GLU A 27 -21.05 10.01 -12.20
CA GLU A 27 -20.76 11.44 -11.94
C GLU A 27 -19.69 12.01 -12.90
N ILE A 28 -18.68 11.23 -13.27
CA ILE A 28 -17.68 11.64 -14.26
C ILE A 28 -18.31 11.66 -15.66
N GLU A 29 -19.12 10.67 -16.02
CA GLU A 29 -19.80 10.63 -17.32
C GLU A 29 -20.75 11.82 -17.48
N GLU A 30 -21.51 12.18 -16.43
CA GLU A 30 -22.37 13.37 -16.42
C GLU A 30 -21.56 14.65 -16.70
N ILE A 31 -20.35 14.78 -16.15
CA ILE A 31 -19.47 15.94 -16.45
C ILE A 31 -19.12 15.98 -17.95
N PHE A 32 -18.79 14.83 -18.54
CA PHE A 32 -18.43 14.77 -19.96
C PHE A 32 -19.65 15.07 -20.85
N GLU A 33 -20.81 14.51 -20.53
CA GLU A 33 -22.06 14.73 -21.27
C GLU A 33 -22.55 16.18 -21.18
N GLU A 34 -22.51 16.75 -19.97
CA GLU A 34 -22.84 18.16 -19.73
C GLU A 34 -21.92 19.07 -20.55
N PHE A 35 -20.60 18.86 -20.48
CA PHE A 35 -19.63 19.65 -21.22
C PHE A 35 -19.77 19.52 -22.74
N MET A 36 -20.07 18.33 -23.25
CA MET A 36 -20.32 18.11 -24.68
C MET A 36 -21.58 18.82 -25.18
N THR A 37 -22.58 19.01 -24.31
CA THR A 37 -23.87 19.62 -24.67
C THR A 37 -23.82 21.13 -24.56
N THR A 38 -23.18 21.66 -23.52
CA THR A 38 -23.17 23.11 -23.23
C THR A 38 -21.97 23.81 -23.85
N GLU A 39 -20.87 23.10 -24.08
CA GLU A 39 -19.55 23.66 -24.42
C GLU A 39 -19.07 24.73 -23.41
N GLU A 40 -19.68 24.77 -22.23
CA GLU A 40 -19.33 25.72 -21.17
C GLU A 40 -18.08 25.25 -20.45
N GLY A 41 -17.06 26.11 -20.42
CA GLY A 41 -15.83 25.80 -19.72
C GLY A 41 -16.05 25.64 -18.21
N GLY A 42 -15.27 24.76 -17.59
CA GLY A 42 -15.45 24.41 -16.19
C GLY A 42 -14.27 23.66 -15.60
N SER A 43 -14.41 23.25 -14.34
CA SER A 43 -13.42 22.41 -13.68
C SER A 43 -14.07 21.49 -12.66
N ALA A 44 -13.52 20.31 -12.46
CA ALA A 44 -13.92 19.43 -11.36
C ALA A 44 -12.69 18.80 -10.71
N VAL A 45 -12.79 18.50 -9.41
CA VAL A 45 -11.73 17.83 -8.67
C VAL A 45 -12.17 16.44 -8.30
N ILE A 46 -11.37 15.46 -8.68
CA ILE A 46 -11.49 14.08 -8.22
C ILE A 46 -10.47 13.87 -7.11
N PHE A 47 -10.94 13.55 -5.91
CA PHE A 47 -10.07 13.30 -4.76
C PHE A 47 -10.32 11.92 -4.16
N GLY A 48 -9.30 11.37 -3.52
CA GLY A 48 -9.38 10.08 -2.83
C GLY A 48 -7.98 9.53 -2.60
N PRO A 49 -7.77 8.48 -1.79
CA PRO A 49 -6.42 8.02 -1.50
C PRO A 49 -5.79 7.31 -2.72
N ARG A 50 -4.47 7.06 -2.69
CA ARG A 50 -3.79 6.33 -3.78
C ARG A 50 -4.39 4.93 -3.93
N PHE A 51 -4.44 4.40 -5.16
CA PHE A 51 -5.06 3.10 -5.46
C PHE A 51 -6.58 2.99 -5.23
N SER A 52 -7.30 4.10 -5.09
CA SER A 52 -8.77 4.11 -5.00
C SER A 52 -9.48 3.93 -6.35
N GLY A 53 -8.75 3.66 -7.44
CA GLY A 53 -9.34 3.48 -8.77
C GLY A 53 -9.62 4.76 -9.56
N LYS A 54 -9.30 5.96 -9.04
CA LYS A 54 -9.50 7.25 -9.74
C LYS A 54 -9.03 7.23 -11.20
N ARG A 55 -7.77 6.86 -11.43
CA ARG A 55 -7.16 6.86 -12.77
C ARG A 55 -7.84 5.86 -13.70
N SER A 56 -8.18 4.67 -13.19
CA SER A 56 -8.89 3.65 -13.95
C SER A 56 -10.31 4.13 -14.32
N ALA A 57 -11.04 4.74 -13.39
CA ALA A 57 -12.38 5.29 -13.64
C ALA A 57 -12.34 6.40 -14.69
N ILE A 58 -11.42 7.35 -14.55
CA ILE A 58 -11.22 8.43 -15.53
C ILE A 58 -10.85 7.86 -16.91
N ASN A 59 -9.89 6.93 -16.99
CA ASN A 59 -9.47 6.34 -18.26
C ASN A 59 -10.63 5.62 -18.98
N LYS A 60 -11.49 4.91 -18.23
CA LYS A 60 -12.67 4.26 -18.80
C LYS A 60 -13.60 5.26 -19.48
N VAL A 61 -13.86 6.40 -18.83
CA VAL A 61 -14.70 7.46 -19.41
C VAL A 61 -13.99 8.10 -20.61
N ILE A 62 -12.68 8.36 -20.52
CA ILE A 62 -11.90 8.88 -21.64
C ILE A 62 -12.00 7.98 -22.87
N GLU A 63 -11.87 6.66 -22.70
CA GLU A 63 -11.98 5.69 -23.81
C GLU A 63 -13.34 5.76 -24.50
N LYS A 64 -14.43 6.01 -23.76
CA LYS A 64 -15.79 6.19 -24.29
C LYS A 64 -15.92 7.47 -25.13
N TYR A 65 -15.23 8.55 -24.76
CA TYR A 65 -15.38 9.88 -25.37
C TYR A 65 -14.22 10.32 -26.29
N HIS A 66 -13.14 9.54 -26.40
CA HIS A 66 -11.92 9.91 -27.15
C HIS A 66 -12.17 10.22 -28.64
N ASN A 67 -13.21 9.64 -29.25
CA ASN A 67 -13.56 9.89 -30.66
C ASN A 67 -14.36 11.18 -30.87
N SER A 68 -15.04 11.67 -29.82
CA SER A 68 -15.99 12.78 -29.90
C SER A 68 -15.44 14.09 -29.36
N LEU A 69 -14.45 14.03 -28.45
CA LEU A 69 -13.90 15.19 -27.76
C LEU A 69 -12.37 15.14 -27.77
N GLU A 70 -11.72 16.29 -27.97
CA GLU A 70 -10.27 16.38 -27.80
C GLU A 70 -9.92 16.34 -26.30
N ILE A 71 -9.37 15.21 -25.86
CA ILE A 71 -8.96 14.98 -24.47
C ILE A 71 -7.44 15.02 -24.37
N LYS A 72 -6.89 15.84 -23.46
CA LYS A 72 -5.46 15.93 -23.16
C LYS A 72 -5.19 15.54 -21.71
N CYS A 73 -4.38 14.51 -21.51
CA CYS A 73 -3.94 14.10 -20.18
C CYS A 73 -2.56 14.66 -19.87
N VAL A 74 -2.42 15.36 -18.74
CA VAL A 74 -1.15 15.89 -18.25
C VAL A 74 -0.88 15.28 -16.87
N ASP A 75 0.25 14.60 -16.73
CA ASP A 75 0.65 13.95 -15.48
C ASP A 75 1.70 14.79 -14.75
N GLY A 76 1.40 15.16 -13.50
CA GLY A 76 2.27 15.98 -12.66
C GLY A 76 3.57 15.29 -12.24
N LEU A 77 3.64 13.96 -12.29
CA LEU A 77 4.86 13.19 -12.05
C LEU A 77 5.77 13.18 -13.28
N LEU A 78 5.18 13.17 -14.48
CA LEU A 78 5.94 13.15 -15.74
C LEU A 78 6.42 14.55 -16.14
N CYS A 79 5.58 15.56 -15.92
CA CYS A 79 5.86 16.94 -16.31
C CYS A 79 6.52 17.67 -15.14
N SER A 80 7.85 17.67 -15.02
CA SER A 80 8.53 18.32 -13.88
C SER A 80 8.47 19.86 -13.89
N THR A 81 8.20 20.48 -15.05
CA THR A 81 8.18 21.94 -15.22
C THR A 81 6.87 22.44 -15.82
N ASP A 82 6.52 23.70 -15.57
CA ASP A 82 5.34 24.34 -16.16
C ASP A 82 5.42 24.43 -17.69
N VAL A 83 6.63 24.59 -18.24
CA VAL A 83 6.87 24.60 -19.69
C VAL A 83 6.61 23.22 -20.30
N SER A 84 7.02 22.14 -19.62
CA SER A 84 6.71 20.79 -20.10
C SER A 84 5.19 20.54 -20.08
N ALA A 85 4.52 20.96 -19.01
CA ALA A 85 3.08 20.78 -18.85
C ALA A 85 2.27 21.57 -19.89
N SER A 86 2.68 22.80 -20.21
CA SER A 86 1.98 23.64 -21.20
C SER A 86 2.07 23.10 -22.63
N ARG A 87 3.17 22.41 -22.98
CA ARG A 87 3.32 21.71 -24.26
C ARG A 87 2.38 20.51 -24.42
N PHE A 88 1.99 19.88 -23.32
CA PHE A 88 1.04 18.77 -23.36
C PHE A 88 -0.41 19.26 -23.32
N SER A 89 -0.68 20.40 -22.69
CA SER A 89 -2.01 20.97 -22.65
C SER A 89 -2.43 21.64 -23.96
N ASN A 90 -1.49 22.23 -24.73
CA ASN A 90 -1.73 22.92 -26.01
C ASN A 90 -3.05 23.73 -26.00
N ILE A 91 -3.16 24.64 -25.03
CA ILE A 91 -4.25 25.61 -24.92
C ILE A 91 -3.96 26.71 -25.94
N GLU A 92 -4.02 26.37 -27.22
CA GLU A 92 -4.09 27.37 -28.28
C GLU A 92 -5.54 27.87 -28.37
N GLU A 93 -5.72 29.11 -28.83
CA GLU A 93 -7.01 29.82 -28.99
C GLU A 93 -7.89 29.20 -30.09
N THR A 94 -8.10 27.90 -30.05
CA THR A 94 -9.01 27.18 -30.93
C THR A 94 -10.41 27.16 -30.31
N SER A 95 -11.42 27.51 -31.09
CA SER A 95 -12.83 27.54 -30.67
C SER A 95 -13.46 26.15 -30.45
N ALA A 96 -12.68 25.06 -30.58
CA ALA A 96 -13.17 23.70 -30.39
C ALA A 96 -13.18 23.31 -28.91
N PRO A 97 -14.19 22.54 -28.44
CA PRO A 97 -14.25 22.09 -27.06
C PRO A 97 -13.12 21.12 -26.74
N LYS A 98 -12.43 21.35 -25.61
CA LYS A 98 -11.31 20.50 -25.15
C LYS A 98 -11.45 20.12 -23.68
N MET A 99 -11.10 18.88 -23.35
CA MET A 99 -11.01 18.46 -21.95
C MET A 99 -9.56 18.18 -21.55
N ILE A 100 -9.13 18.81 -20.46
CA ILE A 100 -7.78 18.66 -19.90
C ILE A 100 -7.89 17.89 -18.59
N VAL A 101 -7.24 16.73 -18.54
CA VAL A 101 -7.20 15.87 -17.36
C VAL A 101 -5.84 15.99 -16.69
N LEU A 102 -5.80 16.52 -15.47
CA LEU A 102 -4.58 16.70 -14.68
C LEU A 102 -4.44 15.56 -13.66
N PHE A 103 -3.55 14.61 -13.95
CA PHE A 103 -3.17 13.56 -12.99
C PHE A 103 -2.11 14.05 -12.01
N ASP A 104 -2.12 13.47 -10.82
CA ASP A 104 -1.24 13.84 -9.70
C ASP A 104 -1.23 15.35 -9.43
N PHE A 105 -2.43 15.95 -9.41
CA PHE A 105 -2.68 17.39 -9.33
C PHE A 105 -1.88 18.10 -8.23
N HIS A 106 -1.70 17.45 -7.08
CA HIS A 106 -0.88 17.94 -5.97
C HIS A 106 0.56 18.34 -6.34
N GLN A 107 1.17 17.72 -7.36
CA GLN A 107 2.50 18.09 -7.85
C GLN A 107 2.53 19.46 -8.52
N PHE A 108 1.41 19.90 -9.10
CA PHE A 108 1.29 21.24 -9.67
C PHE A 108 1.03 22.30 -8.60
N ILE A 109 0.29 21.95 -7.54
CA ILE A 109 0.00 22.86 -6.42
C ILE A 109 1.29 23.25 -5.68
N LEU A 110 2.21 22.29 -5.51
CA LEU A 110 3.47 22.49 -4.79
C LEU A 110 4.49 23.35 -5.57
N ARG A 111 4.20 23.72 -6.82
CA ARG A 111 5.10 24.55 -7.63
C ARG A 111 5.04 26.00 -7.19
N GLN A 112 6.16 26.69 -7.35
CA GLN A 112 6.23 28.13 -7.14
C GLN A 112 5.26 28.84 -8.10
N ASN A 113 4.47 29.77 -7.55
CA ASN A 113 3.58 30.67 -8.29
C ASN A 113 2.43 30.00 -9.08
N GLN A 114 2.28 28.67 -9.04
CA GLN A 114 1.16 27.91 -9.64
C GLN A 114 0.76 28.38 -11.06
N LEU A 115 1.72 28.76 -11.90
CA LEU A 115 1.47 29.48 -13.16
C LEU A 115 0.73 28.61 -14.17
N PHE A 116 1.13 27.33 -14.29
CA PHE A 116 0.42 26.37 -15.13
C PHE A 116 -1.05 26.19 -14.71
N LEU A 117 -1.30 26.00 -13.41
CA LEU A 117 -2.67 25.84 -12.89
C LEU A 117 -3.53 27.08 -13.13
N TYR A 118 -2.95 28.27 -12.91
CA TYR A 118 -3.61 29.51 -13.22
C TYR A 118 -3.96 29.60 -14.70
N THR A 119 -3.05 29.23 -15.59
CA THR A 119 -3.26 29.28 -17.04
C THR A 119 -4.40 28.36 -17.48
N VAL A 120 -4.38 27.10 -17.02
CA VAL A 120 -5.43 26.12 -17.33
C VAL A 120 -6.79 26.57 -16.80
N LEU A 121 -6.88 26.93 -15.52
CA LEU A 121 -8.16 27.32 -14.88
C LEU A 121 -8.65 28.72 -15.30
N ASN A 122 -7.78 29.55 -15.87
CA ASN A 122 -8.21 30.80 -16.48
C ASN A 122 -8.75 30.56 -17.90
N ALA A 123 -8.17 29.60 -18.63
CA ALA A 123 -8.67 29.21 -19.95
C ALA A 123 -10.08 28.59 -19.87
N THR A 124 -10.38 27.82 -18.83
CA THR A 124 -11.72 27.25 -18.60
C THR A 124 -12.83 28.30 -18.40
N ARG A 125 -12.49 29.58 -18.21
CA ARG A 125 -13.49 30.66 -18.10
C ARG A 125 -13.74 31.40 -19.41
N ASN A 126 -12.76 31.38 -20.31
CA ASN A 126 -12.74 32.21 -21.51
C ASN A 126 -12.91 31.39 -22.79
N HIS A 127 -12.66 30.08 -22.71
CA HIS A 127 -12.69 29.15 -23.83
C HIS A 127 -13.52 27.91 -23.44
N PRO A 128 -14.02 27.14 -24.43
CA PRO A 128 -14.71 25.87 -24.18
C PRO A 128 -13.69 24.80 -23.75
N VAL A 129 -13.14 24.97 -22.54
CA VAL A 129 -12.13 24.09 -21.95
C VAL A 129 -12.63 23.62 -20.60
N PHE A 130 -12.62 22.31 -20.37
CA PHE A 130 -12.94 21.73 -19.08
C PHE A 130 -11.70 21.11 -18.42
N ALA A 131 -11.43 21.44 -17.17
CA ALA A 131 -10.28 20.92 -16.41
C ALA A 131 -10.69 19.89 -15.35
N LEU A 132 -10.31 18.62 -15.51
CA LEU A 132 -10.55 17.56 -14.54
C LEU A 132 -9.27 17.25 -13.74
N CYS A 133 -9.27 17.60 -12.45
CA CYS A 133 -8.09 17.54 -11.59
C CYS A 133 -8.13 16.33 -10.65
N SER A 134 -7.22 15.36 -10.80
CA SER A 134 -7.14 14.17 -9.92
C SER A 134 -6.05 14.34 -8.85
N THR A 135 -6.43 14.30 -7.57
CA THR A 135 -5.50 14.39 -6.43
C THR A 135 -5.67 13.25 -5.42
N SER A 136 -4.61 12.97 -4.66
CA SER A 136 -4.69 12.10 -3.48
C SER A 136 -4.50 12.81 -2.14
N ARG A 137 -4.34 14.13 -2.17
CA ARG A 137 -4.19 14.97 -0.98
C ARG A 137 -5.54 15.55 -0.57
N LEU A 138 -5.81 15.57 0.74
CA LEU A 138 -7.02 16.18 1.31
C LEU A 138 -6.87 17.70 1.50
N ASP A 139 -5.65 18.16 1.79
CA ASP A 139 -5.27 19.56 2.04
C ASP A 139 -5.04 20.38 0.75
N TYR A 140 -5.54 19.91 -0.40
CA TYR A 140 -5.26 20.54 -1.69
C TYR A 140 -5.80 21.97 -1.78
N MET A 141 -6.95 22.25 -1.15
CA MET A 141 -7.58 23.58 -1.19
C MET A 141 -6.77 24.64 -0.43
N ASP A 142 -6.07 24.26 0.62
CA ASP A 142 -5.30 25.19 1.47
C ASP A 142 -3.94 25.53 0.87
N LEU A 143 -3.42 24.65 0.02
CA LEU A 143 -2.17 24.85 -0.70
C LEU A 143 -2.36 25.68 -1.98
N LEU A 144 -3.59 25.88 -2.45
CA LEU A 144 -3.88 26.71 -3.63
C LEU A 144 -3.79 28.20 -3.29
N GLU A 145 -3.12 28.96 -4.14
CA GLU A 145 -3.12 30.42 -4.03
C GLU A 145 -4.54 30.98 -4.26
N ASN A 146 -4.89 32.09 -3.60
CA ASN A 146 -6.22 32.71 -3.71
C ASN A 146 -6.67 32.96 -5.16
N ARG A 147 -5.73 33.32 -6.06
CA ARG A 147 -6.01 33.55 -7.49
C ARG A 147 -6.35 32.27 -8.26
N VAL A 148 -5.86 31.12 -7.81
CA VAL A 148 -6.12 29.80 -8.42
C VAL A 148 -7.36 29.18 -7.78
N ARG A 149 -7.46 29.24 -6.45
CA ARG A 149 -8.62 28.76 -5.68
C ARG A 149 -9.92 29.43 -6.10
N SER A 150 -9.92 30.74 -6.35
CA SER A 150 -11.09 31.46 -6.86
C SER A 150 -11.52 31.07 -8.26
N ARG A 151 -10.66 30.39 -9.04
CA ARG A 151 -10.92 29.94 -10.41
C ARG A 151 -11.41 28.50 -10.50
N LEU A 152 -11.15 27.69 -9.47
CA LEU A 152 -11.59 26.31 -9.37
C LEU A 152 -13.08 26.26 -8.99
N LEU A 153 -13.91 25.58 -9.79
CA LEU A 153 -15.31 25.32 -9.45
C LEU A 153 -15.42 24.29 -8.32
N ASN A 154 -16.51 24.37 -7.56
CA ASN A 154 -16.76 23.53 -6.38
C ASN A 154 -17.30 22.11 -6.70
N LYS A 155 -17.19 21.62 -7.94
CA LYS A 155 -17.60 20.24 -8.28
C LYS A 155 -16.50 19.28 -7.83
N VAL A 156 -16.79 18.47 -6.82
CA VAL A 156 -15.81 17.58 -6.19
C VAL A 156 -16.37 16.16 -6.10
N ILE A 157 -15.63 15.19 -6.66
CA ILE A 157 -15.98 13.77 -6.64
C ILE A 157 -15.04 13.04 -5.69
N SER A 158 -15.62 12.34 -4.71
CA SER A 158 -14.89 11.60 -3.68
C SER A 158 -14.78 10.12 -4.01
N PHE A 159 -13.55 9.60 -4.02
CA PHE A 159 -13.27 8.18 -4.13
C PHE A 159 -12.87 7.61 -2.77
N SER A 160 -13.70 6.70 -2.24
CA SER A 160 -13.34 5.89 -1.08
C SER A 160 -12.44 4.73 -1.49
N MET A 161 -11.50 4.35 -0.60
CA MET A 161 -10.74 3.11 -0.75
C MET A 161 -11.39 1.90 -0.07
N LYS A 162 -12.31 2.14 0.87
CA LYS A 162 -12.84 1.10 1.75
C LYS A 162 -14.32 0.85 1.46
N PRO A 163 -14.77 -0.42 1.53
CA PRO A 163 -16.19 -0.72 1.59
C PRO A 163 -16.80 -0.05 2.84
N SER A 164 -17.99 0.51 2.70
CA SER A 164 -18.73 1.19 3.78
C SER A 164 -19.11 0.24 4.92
N SER A 165 -19.41 -1.02 4.58
CA SER A 165 -19.75 -2.06 5.54
C SER A 165 -19.11 -3.40 5.19
N PHE A 166 -19.05 -4.31 6.17
CA PHE A 166 -18.64 -5.69 5.92
C PHE A 166 -19.59 -6.42 4.94
N SER A 167 -20.86 -6.01 4.90
CA SER A 167 -21.82 -6.52 3.91
C SER A 167 -21.38 -6.13 2.49
N ASP A 168 -21.09 -4.85 2.27
CA ASP A 168 -20.63 -4.34 0.97
C ASP A 168 -19.31 -4.98 0.54
N PHE A 169 -18.42 -5.24 1.51
CA PHE A 169 -17.19 -5.99 1.28
C PHE A 169 -17.48 -7.41 0.76
N CYS A 170 -18.39 -8.14 1.42
CA CYS A 170 -18.75 -9.50 1.01
C CYS A 170 -19.42 -9.51 -0.38
N GLU A 171 -20.24 -8.51 -0.68
CA GLU A 171 -20.85 -8.36 -2.00
C GLU A 171 -19.83 -8.05 -3.09
N THR A 172 -18.86 -7.19 -2.79
CA THR A 172 -17.76 -6.86 -3.72
C THR A 172 -16.87 -8.09 -3.95
N LEU A 173 -16.51 -8.82 -2.89
CA LEU A 173 -15.77 -10.07 -2.98
C LEU A 173 -16.55 -11.10 -3.82
N ARG A 174 -17.86 -11.24 -3.60
CA ARG A 174 -18.73 -12.10 -4.42
C ARG A 174 -18.71 -11.68 -5.89
N TYR A 175 -18.80 -10.40 -6.17
CA TYR A 175 -18.80 -9.87 -7.54
C TYR A 175 -17.50 -10.21 -8.26
N PHE A 176 -16.35 -9.99 -7.63
CA PHE A 176 -15.05 -10.34 -8.22
C PHE A 176 -14.84 -11.87 -8.33
N LEU A 177 -15.41 -12.66 -7.42
CA LEU A 177 -15.41 -14.13 -7.53
C LEU A 177 -16.26 -14.65 -8.71
N LEU A 178 -17.24 -13.86 -9.15
CA LEU A 178 -18.11 -14.18 -10.29
C LEU A 178 -17.61 -13.58 -11.61
N PHE A 179 -16.39 -13.02 -11.65
CA PHE A 179 -15.86 -12.28 -12.81
C PHE A 179 -16.77 -11.15 -13.28
N GLY A 180 -17.43 -10.50 -12.34
CA GLY A 180 -18.37 -9.42 -12.61
C GLY A 180 -19.73 -9.85 -13.16
N GLY A 181 -20.05 -11.15 -13.14
CA GLY A 181 -21.39 -11.63 -13.38
C GLY A 181 -22.32 -11.38 -12.19
N LYS A 182 -23.52 -10.83 -12.45
CA LYS A 182 -24.59 -10.68 -11.44
C LYS A 182 -25.28 -12.00 -11.08
N ASN A 183 -24.95 -13.11 -11.75
CA ASN A 183 -25.61 -14.40 -11.55
C ASN A 183 -25.19 -15.03 -10.21
N THR A 184 -26.18 -15.31 -9.37
CA THR A 184 -26.03 -15.99 -8.08
C THR A 184 -25.61 -17.46 -8.28
N ASN A 185 -24.30 -17.71 -8.39
CA ASN A 185 -23.81 -19.07 -8.25
C ASN A 185 -23.96 -19.50 -6.78
N SER A 186 -24.84 -20.48 -6.54
CA SER A 186 -25.01 -21.10 -5.22
C SER A 186 -23.67 -21.55 -4.61
N LEU A 187 -22.73 -21.98 -5.45
CA LEU A 187 -21.38 -22.39 -5.05
C LEU A 187 -20.55 -21.26 -4.42
N VAL A 188 -20.62 -20.05 -4.98
CA VAL A 188 -19.88 -18.90 -4.44
C VAL A 188 -20.48 -18.47 -3.10
N ASN A 189 -21.81 -18.52 -2.97
CA ASN A 189 -22.47 -18.23 -1.71
C ASN A 189 -22.11 -19.28 -0.64
N THR A 190 -22.08 -20.58 -0.98
CA THR A 190 -21.64 -21.63 -0.05
C THR A 190 -20.18 -21.45 0.37
N PHE A 191 -19.30 -21.07 -0.57
CA PHE A 191 -17.90 -20.79 -0.28
C PHE A 191 -17.74 -19.59 0.66
N LEU A 192 -18.42 -18.47 0.38
CA LEU A 192 -18.35 -17.27 1.21
C LEU A 192 -18.97 -17.45 2.60
N GLN A 193 -19.96 -18.33 2.75
CA GLN A 193 -20.59 -18.65 4.03
C GLN A 193 -19.78 -19.62 4.89
N HIS A 194 -18.70 -20.20 4.35
CA HIS A 194 -17.87 -21.13 5.10
C HIS A 194 -17.20 -20.42 6.30
N PRO A 195 -17.21 -21.00 7.52
CA PRO A 195 -16.75 -20.32 8.74
C PRO A 195 -15.30 -19.82 8.65
N LYS A 196 -14.40 -20.64 8.11
CA LYS A 196 -12.98 -20.26 7.91
C LYS A 196 -12.81 -19.06 6.97
N ILE A 197 -13.63 -18.97 5.92
CA ILE A 197 -13.55 -17.89 4.93
C ILE A 197 -14.12 -16.61 5.52
N LEU A 198 -15.21 -16.69 6.29
CA LEU A 198 -15.76 -15.55 7.02
C LEU A 198 -14.77 -15.00 8.05
N GLU A 199 -14.04 -15.86 8.77
CA GLU A 199 -13.00 -15.43 9.70
C GLU A 199 -11.86 -14.69 8.97
N VAL A 200 -11.39 -15.23 7.85
CA VAL A 200 -10.34 -14.60 7.03
C VAL A 200 -10.84 -13.28 6.44
N ALA A 201 -12.05 -13.24 5.91
CA ALA A 201 -12.71 -12.04 5.40
C ALA A 201 -12.83 -10.95 6.46
N LYS A 202 -13.21 -11.31 7.69
CA LYS A 202 -13.26 -10.37 8.83
C LYS A 202 -11.87 -9.83 9.18
N LYS A 203 -10.85 -10.70 9.25
CA LYS A 203 -9.46 -10.28 9.49
C LYS A 203 -8.98 -9.31 8.40
N ILE A 204 -9.30 -9.57 7.13
CA ILE A 204 -8.97 -8.65 6.03
C ILE A 204 -9.65 -7.28 6.23
N PHE A 205 -10.94 -7.29 6.57
CA PHE A 205 -11.74 -6.07 6.72
C PHE A 205 -11.30 -5.19 7.91
N TYR A 206 -11.16 -5.78 9.09
CA TYR A 206 -10.89 -5.04 10.33
C TYR A 206 -9.40 -4.79 10.58
N ASP A 207 -8.54 -5.79 10.37
CA ASP A 207 -7.15 -5.74 10.85
C ASP A 207 -6.17 -5.28 9.76
N LYS A 208 -6.44 -5.60 8.49
CA LYS A 208 -5.46 -5.47 7.38
C LYS A 208 -5.64 -4.23 6.50
N GLY A 209 -6.42 -3.24 6.94
CA GLY A 209 -6.61 -2.00 6.17
C GLY A 209 -7.26 -2.22 4.81
N CYS A 210 -8.33 -3.03 4.76
CA CYS A 210 -9.04 -3.44 3.56
C CYS A 210 -9.18 -2.33 2.50
N SER A 211 -8.74 -2.63 1.28
CA SER A 211 -9.01 -1.81 0.10
C SER A 211 -9.42 -2.68 -1.08
N PHE A 212 -10.14 -2.10 -2.04
CA PHE A 212 -10.51 -2.78 -3.28
C PHE A 212 -9.27 -3.27 -4.07
N ALA A 213 -8.15 -2.54 -4.00
CA ALA A 213 -6.89 -2.94 -4.64
C ALA A 213 -6.32 -4.21 -4.01
N VAL A 214 -6.25 -4.27 -2.67
CA VAL A 214 -5.78 -5.47 -1.95
C VAL A 214 -6.70 -6.66 -2.22
N LEU A 215 -8.01 -6.44 -2.26
CA LEU A 215 -8.97 -7.49 -2.60
C LEU A 215 -8.75 -8.06 -4.01
N LYS A 216 -8.53 -7.20 -5.01
CA LYS A 216 -8.19 -7.63 -6.37
C LYS A 216 -6.88 -8.39 -6.43
N GLN A 217 -5.87 -7.99 -5.66
CA GLN A 217 -4.58 -8.69 -5.56
C GLN A 217 -4.75 -10.08 -4.94
N ILE A 218 -5.47 -10.20 -3.81
CA ILE A 218 -5.75 -11.50 -3.17
C ILE A 218 -6.46 -12.43 -4.15
N LEU A 219 -7.46 -11.93 -4.88
CA LEU A 219 -8.19 -12.74 -5.84
C LEU A 219 -7.33 -13.13 -7.05
N ALA A 220 -6.49 -12.23 -7.55
CA ALA A 220 -5.55 -12.56 -8.62
C ALA A 220 -4.59 -13.69 -8.20
N VAL A 221 -4.05 -13.65 -6.99
CA VAL A 221 -3.20 -14.72 -6.44
C VAL A 221 -4.01 -16.01 -6.24
N PHE A 222 -5.20 -15.91 -5.68
CA PHE A 222 -6.10 -17.05 -5.47
C PHE A 222 -6.39 -17.80 -6.77
N TYR A 223 -6.73 -17.08 -7.84
CA TYR A 223 -6.96 -17.71 -9.15
C TYR A 223 -5.68 -18.30 -9.76
N THR A 224 -4.53 -17.66 -9.54
CA THR A 224 -3.25 -18.19 -10.00
C THR A 224 -2.95 -19.54 -9.33
N PHE A 225 -3.21 -19.66 -8.03
CA PHE A 225 -3.03 -20.92 -7.32
C PHE A 225 -4.04 -22.00 -7.72
N LEU A 226 -5.30 -21.62 -7.97
CA LEU A 226 -6.30 -22.56 -8.50
C LEU A 226 -5.91 -23.14 -9.87
N ASP A 227 -5.33 -22.31 -10.75
CA ASP A 227 -4.84 -22.73 -12.07
C ASP A 227 -3.67 -23.70 -11.95
N VAL A 228 -2.69 -23.40 -11.08
CA VAL A 228 -1.54 -24.27 -10.80
C VAL A 228 -1.98 -25.64 -10.26
N GLU A 229 -2.96 -25.67 -9.37
CA GLU A 229 -3.50 -26.92 -8.81
C GLU A 229 -4.54 -27.63 -9.71
N ASN A 230 -4.84 -27.09 -10.89
CA ASN A 230 -5.85 -27.58 -11.84
C ASN A 230 -7.26 -27.74 -11.21
N ILE A 231 -7.63 -26.86 -10.28
CA ILE A 231 -8.92 -26.91 -9.60
C ILE A 231 -9.96 -26.11 -10.39
N ASN A 232 -10.91 -26.83 -10.99
CA ASN A 232 -11.96 -26.25 -11.85
C ASN A 232 -13.30 -26.00 -11.11
N SER A 233 -13.34 -26.14 -9.78
CA SER A 233 -14.60 -25.99 -9.03
C SER A 233 -14.37 -25.56 -7.58
N LEU A 234 -15.04 -24.48 -7.19
CA LEU A 234 -15.10 -23.96 -5.81
C LEU A 234 -15.77 -24.90 -4.78
N LYS A 235 -16.24 -26.09 -5.23
CA LYS A 235 -16.74 -27.15 -4.32
C LYS A 235 -15.63 -27.90 -3.59
N ASP A 236 -14.41 -27.82 -4.09
CA ASP A 236 -13.28 -28.54 -3.52
C ASP A 236 -12.86 -27.91 -2.20
N GLU A 237 -12.71 -28.70 -1.13
CA GLU A 237 -12.24 -28.23 0.17
C GLU A 237 -10.87 -27.56 0.10
N ARG A 238 -10.03 -27.96 -0.88
CA ARG A 238 -8.72 -27.35 -1.15
C ARG A 238 -8.82 -25.85 -1.46
N CYS A 239 -9.93 -25.39 -2.04
CA CYS A 239 -10.13 -23.97 -2.36
C CYS A 239 -10.09 -23.09 -1.09
N ILE A 240 -10.53 -23.63 0.06
CA ILE A 240 -10.51 -22.89 1.32
C ILE A 240 -9.06 -22.64 1.75
N ASN A 241 -8.21 -23.66 1.67
CA ASN A 241 -6.79 -23.55 2.03
C ASN A 241 -6.05 -22.62 1.07
N ILE A 242 -6.31 -22.73 -0.24
CA ILE A 242 -5.71 -21.88 -1.27
C ILE A 242 -6.10 -20.40 -1.06
N PHE A 243 -7.34 -20.12 -0.65
CA PHE A 243 -7.77 -18.75 -0.34
C PHE A 243 -7.06 -18.17 0.88
N ILE A 244 -6.85 -19.00 1.91
CA ILE A 244 -6.08 -18.61 3.11
C ILE A 244 -4.62 -18.32 2.71
N GLU A 245 -4.02 -19.19 1.91
CA GLU A 245 -2.65 -19.03 1.44
C GLU A 245 -2.47 -17.78 0.56
N ALA A 246 -3.40 -17.54 -0.38
CA ALA A 246 -3.40 -16.34 -1.19
C ALA A 246 -3.54 -15.07 -0.34
N THR A 247 -4.39 -15.12 0.69
CA THR A 247 -4.55 -14.01 1.63
C THR A 247 -3.25 -13.75 2.40
N ASN A 248 -2.60 -14.79 2.91
CA ASN A 248 -1.34 -14.66 3.65
C ASN A 248 -0.19 -14.20 2.76
N THR A 249 -0.20 -14.54 1.47
CA THR A 249 0.81 -14.11 0.51
C THR A 249 0.72 -12.60 0.23
N VAL A 250 -0.49 -12.06 0.04
CA VAL A 250 -0.69 -10.64 -0.30
C VAL A 250 -0.68 -9.75 0.94
N ALA A 251 -1.27 -10.24 2.03
CA ALA A 251 -1.34 -9.52 3.28
C ALA A 251 -0.96 -10.50 4.41
N PRO A 252 0.33 -10.72 4.69
CA PRO A 252 0.74 -11.63 5.74
C PRO A 252 0.10 -11.23 7.07
N THR A 253 -0.49 -12.20 7.77
CA THR A 253 -0.96 -12.04 9.15
C THR A 253 0.20 -11.96 10.13
N GLU A 254 1.34 -12.53 9.77
CA GLU A 254 2.53 -12.52 10.59
C GLU A 254 3.21 -11.17 10.45
N ASP A 255 3.51 -10.52 11.57
CA ASP A 255 4.36 -9.35 11.57
C ASP A 255 5.65 -9.72 10.83
N LEU A 256 6.00 -8.98 9.78
CA LEU A 256 7.25 -9.18 9.04
C LEU A 256 8.46 -9.28 9.99
N MET A 257 8.39 -8.56 11.11
CA MET A 257 9.37 -8.59 12.18
C MET A 257 9.47 -9.94 12.90
N ASN A 258 8.38 -10.71 13.03
CA ASN A 258 8.40 -12.06 13.60
C ASN A 258 9.12 -13.03 12.66
N VAL A 259 8.82 -12.96 11.35
CA VAL A 259 9.51 -13.79 10.34
C VAL A 259 11.00 -13.49 10.32
N ILE A 260 11.37 -12.20 10.34
CA ILE A 260 12.77 -11.79 10.45
C ILE A 260 13.38 -12.35 11.73
N PHE A 261 12.69 -12.24 12.87
CA PHE A 261 13.18 -12.72 14.16
C PHE A 261 13.41 -14.24 14.19
N GLU A 262 12.49 -15.03 13.64
CA GLU A 262 12.61 -16.49 13.53
C GLU A 262 13.79 -16.91 12.64
N SER A 263 14.11 -16.10 11.61
CA SER A 263 15.23 -16.36 10.71
C SER A 263 16.62 -16.07 11.31
N LEU A 264 16.68 -15.41 12.47
CA LEU A 264 17.94 -15.05 13.11
C LEU A 264 18.69 -16.27 13.61
N THR A 265 20.02 -16.20 13.59
CA THR A 265 20.84 -17.21 14.27
C THR A 265 20.79 -17.04 15.78
N LEU A 266 21.04 -18.11 16.54
CA LEU A 266 21.10 -18.03 18.01
C LEU A 266 22.10 -16.97 18.51
N ARG A 267 23.22 -16.74 17.80
CA ARG A 267 24.18 -15.69 18.13
C ARG A 267 23.57 -14.30 17.99
N GLN A 268 22.84 -14.06 16.90
CA GLN A 268 22.16 -12.79 16.62
C GLN A 268 21.06 -12.52 17.65
N VAL A 269 20.28 -13.54 18.04
CA VAL A 269 19.29 -13.43 19.12
C VAL A 269 19.97 -13.08 20.45
N CYS A 270 21.13 -13.67 20.76
CA CYS A 270 21.90 -13.31 21.96
C CYS A 270 22.42 -11.86 21.92
N LEU A 271 22.88 -11.39 20.76
CA LEU A 271 23.32 -10.00 20.58
C LEU A 271 22.15 -9.01 20.77
N LEU A 272 20.97 -9.32 20.22
CA LEU A 272 19.76 -8.54 20.43
C LEU A 272 19.35 -8.52 21.90
N ALA A 273 19.39 -9.66 22.58
CA ALA A 273 19.08 -9.70 24.00
C ALA A 273 20.08 -8.92 24.85
N SER A 274 21.36 -8.88 24.47
CA SER A 274 22.35 -7.98 25.09
C SER A 274 22.00 -6.51 24.87
N CYS A 275 21.44 -6.15 23.71
CA CYS A 275 20.92 -4.81 23.46
C CYS A 275 19.74 -4.49 24.38
N VAL A 276 18.77 -5.40 24.48
CA VAL A 276 17.60 -5.29 25.37
C VAL A 276 18.03 -5.15 26.84
N HIS A 277 19.00 -5.96 27.28
CA HIS A 277 19.53 -5.88 28.64
C HIS A 277 20.17 -4.53 28.94
N ILE A 278 20.97 -3.99 28.02
CA ILE A 278 21.59 -2.68 28.18
C ILE A 278 20.50 -1.60 28.23
N ALA A 279 19.50 -1.68 27.35
CA ALA A 279 18.38 -0.75 27.31
C ALA A 279 17.59 -0.75 28.63
N TYR A 280 17.30 -1.93 29.18
CA TYR A 280 16.63 -2.10 30.46
C TYR A 280 17.45 -1.54 31.62
N LYS A 281 18.73 -1.95 31.74
CA LYS A 281 19.59 -1.58 32.87
C LYS A 281 20.00 -0.11 32.89
N LYS A 282 20.28 0.46 31.71
CA LYS A 282 20.75 1.86 31.60
C LYS A 282 19.62 2.86 31.36
N ARG A 283 18.37 2.40 31.16
CA ARG A 283 17.23 3.24 30.70
C ARG A 283 17.61 4.14 29.51
N CYS A 284 18.46 3.62 28.62
CA CYS A 284 18.98 4.35 27.48
C CYS A 284 18.85 3.47 26.25
N GLN A 285 18.22 3.99 25.19
CA GLN A 285 18.00 3.26 23.96
C GLN A 285 19.22 3.26 23.03
N THR A 286 20.25 4.07 23.32
CA THR A 286 21.47 4.15 22.50
C THR A 286 22.66 3.52 23.20
N PHE A 287 23.39 2.65 22.50
CA PHE A 287 24.55 1.94 23.02
C PHE A 287 25.59 1.73 21.91
N SER A 288 26.85 1.51 22.29
CA SER A 288 27.96 1.27 21.34
C SER A 288 28.17 -0.22 21.05
N TYR A 289 28.72 -0.53 19.88
CA TYR A 289 29.10 -1.91 19.53
C TYR A 289 30.03 -2.58 20.55
N SER A 290 30.96 -1.82 21.12
CA SER A 290 31.84 -2.31 22.18
C SER A 290 31.09 -2.75 23.45
N GLU A 291 30.04 -2.02 23.84
CA GLU A 291 29.23 -2.33 25.02
C GLU A 291 28.38 -3.58 24.79
N ILE A 292 27.76 -3.70 23.61
CA ILE A 292 26.99 -4.90 23.23
C ILE A 292 27.91 -6.12 23.23
N ALA A 293 29.06 -6.04 22.57
CA ALA A 293 30.00 -7.16 22.47
C ALA A 293 30.52 -7.58 23.85
N SER A 294 30.77 -6.63 24.75
CA SER A 294 31.22 -6.92 26.12
C SER A 294 30.13 -7.63 26.93
N ASN A 295 28.88 -7.16 26.83
CA ASN A 295 27.74 -7.80 27.50
C ASN A 295 27.49 -9.21 26.97
N PHE A 296 27.53 -9.37 25.64
CA PHE A 296 27.42 -10.67 24.98
C PHE A 296 28.49 -11.65 25.45
N LYS A 297 29.77 -11.22 25.52
CA LYS A 297 30.86 -12.09 25.98
C LYS A 297 30.68 -12.55 27.42
N LEU A 298 30.21 -11.68 28.31
CA LEU A 298 29.92 -12.05 29.71
C LEU A 298 28.82 -13.11 29.78
N PHE A 299 27.76 -12.95 28.98
CA PHE A 299 26.64 -13.88 28.91
C PHE A 299 27.05 -15.26 28.35
N VAL A 300 27.68 -15.25 27.18
CA VAL A 300 28.02 -16.46 26.44
C VAL A 300 29.09 -17.29 27.16
N LYS A 301 30.03 -16.64 27.86
CA LYS A 301 31.04 -17.37 28.67
C LYS A 301 30.41 -18.22 29.78
N ARG A 302 29.30 -17.77 30.37
CA ARG A 302 28.61 -18.48 31.47
C ARG A 302 27.68 -19.57 30.96
N ASN A 303 26.92 -19.29 29.90
CA ASN A 303 25.78 -20.11 29.50
C ASN A 303 25.98 -20.87 28.18
N PHE A 304 26.84 -20.39 27.27
CA PHE A 304 27.01 -20.93 25.93
C PHE A 304 28.47 -20.91 25.43
N PRO A 305 29.40 -21.68 26.02
CA PRO A 305 30.82 -21.61 25.64
C PRO A 305 31.10 -21.81 24.14
N LEU A 306 30.26 -22.56 23.44
CA LEU A 306 30.36 -22.83 21.99
C LEU A 306 30.10 -21.60 21.11
N LEU A 307 29.33 -20.62 21.60
CA LEU A 307 29.06 -19.38 20.85
C LEU A 307 30.12 -18.30 21.13
N TYR A 308 31.05 -18.57 22.07
CA TYR A 308 32.02 -17.59 22.51
C TYR A 308 33.03 -17.29 21.40
N THR A 309 33.14 -16.00 21.05
CA THR A 309 34.06 -15.55 20.00
C THR A 309 35.06 -14.56 20.61
N MET A 310 36.36 -14.85 20.43
CA MET A 310 37.44 -13.96 20.90
C MET A 310 37.47 -12.66 20.08
N ASP A 311 37.27 -12.78 18.76
CA ASP A 311 37.34 -11.68 17.81
C ASP A 311 36.06 -10.81 17.83
N ASN A 312 36.23 -9.53 18.16
CA ASN A 312 35.15 -8.55 18.15
C ASN A 312 34.68 -8.20 16.74
N THR A 313 35.53 -8.36 15.71
CA THR A 313 35.18 -8.00 14.33
C THR A 313 34.04 -8.88 13.80
N ILE A 314 33.99 -10.15 14.21
CA ILE A 314 32.90 -11.08 13.88
C ILE A 314 31.59 -10.58 14.50
N LEU A 315 31.63 -10.17 15.77
CA LEU A 315 30.46 -9.64 16.47
C LEU A 315 29.97 -8.33 15.84
N TYR A 316 30.89 -7.47 15.39
CA TYR A 316 30.53 -6.21 14.72
C TYR A 316 29.89 -6.45 13.35
N LYS A 317 30.35 -7.46 12.59
CA LYS A 317 29.69 -7.86 11.34
C LYS A 317 28.28 -8.42 11.55
N GLU A 318 28.07 -9.18 12.62
CA GLU A 318 26.74 -9.68 12.99
C GLU A 318 25.80 -8.54 13.43
N LEU A 319 26.33 -7.52 14.12
CA LEU A 319 25.58 -6.31 14.45
C LEU A 319 25.26 -5.46 13.22
N ASP A 320 26.18 -5.35 12.25
CA ASP A 320 25.92 -4.71 10.96
C ASP A 320 24.83 -5.48 10.18
N ALA A 321 24.80 -6.82 10.27
CA ALA A 321 23.75 -7.65 9.68
C ALA A 321 22.38 -7.42 10.36
N LEU A 322 22.35 -7.35 11.70
CA LEU A 322 21.14 -6.99 12.45
C LEU A 322 20.62 -5.59 12.10
N GLY A 323 21.53 -4.64 11.83
CA GLY A 323 21.16 -3.33 11.32
C GLY A 323 20.59 -3.37 9.91
N SER A 324 21.15 -4.22 9.04
CA SER A 324 20.65 -4.43 7.69
C SER A 324 19.26 -5.08 7.67
N LEU A 325 18.93 -5.87 8.70
CA LEU A 325 17.60 -6.46 8.91
C LEU A 325 16.59 -5.49 9.55
N GLY A 326 16.99 -4.26 9.89
CA GLY A 326 16.10 -3.24 10.47
C GLY A 326 15.76 -3.44 11.95
N LEU A 327 16.42 -4.37 12.65
CA LEU A 327 16.20 -4.61 14.09
C LEU A 327 16.93 -3.61 14.99
N ILE A 328 18.01 -3.03 14.44
CA ILE A 328 18.86 -2.04 15.11
C ILE A 328 19.11 -0.89 14.13
N GLU A 329 18.99 0.35 14.57
CA GLU A 329 19.35 1.51 13.76
C GLU A 329 20.74 2.02 14.14
N VAL A 330 21.58 2.31 13.15
CA VAL A 330 22.89 2.90 13.38
C VAL A 330 22.76 4.43 13.37
N THR A 331 22.81 5.03 14.55
CA THR A 331 22.62 6.49 14.74
C THR A 331 23.86 7.31 14.46
N SER A 332 25.05 6.69 14.47
CA SER A 332 26.30 7.38 14.16
C SER A 332 27.28 6.49 13.41
N HIS A 333 27.70 6.96 12.23
CA HIS A 333 28.80 6.38 11.46
C HIS A 333 30.14 6.89 12.01
N ALA A 334 30.55 6.39 13.19
CA ALA A 334 31.91 6.61 13.66
C ALA A 334 32.92 5.86 12.78
N GLY A 335 34.11 6.43 12.55
CA GLY A 335 35.15 5.85 11.68
C GLY A 335 35.70 4.50 12.17
N GLN A 336 35.54 4.18 13.47
CA GLN A 336 35.87 2.88 14.04
C GLN A 336 34.59 2.12 14.40
N GLN A 337 34.48 0.86 13.95
CA GLN A 337 33.28 0.03 14.14
C GLN A 337 32.87 -0.13 15.61
N ALA A 338 33.83 -0.19 16.54
CA ALA A 338 33.57 -0.37 17.97
C ALA A 338 32.76 0.77 18.62
N TYR A 339 32.87 1.98 18.07
CA TYR A 339 32.21 3.20 18.59
C TYR A 339 30.96 3.59 17.80
N LYS A 340 30.53 2.77 16.81
CA LYS A 340 29.24 2.96 16.16
C LYS A 340 28.16 2.93 17.25
N LYS A 341 27.35 3.98 17.31
CA LYS A 341 26.20 4.06 18.20
C LYS A 341 25.00 3.46 17.51
N THR A 342 24.23 2.69 18.26
CA THR A 342 23.05 2.02 17.77
C THR A 342 21.87 2.14 18.72
N SER A 343 20.67 2.17 18.16
CA SER A 343 19.41 2.14 18.87
C SER A 343 18.59 0.90 18.54
N LEU A 344 17.89 0.37 19.55
CA LEU A 344 16.96 -0.74 19.38
C LEU A 344 15.65 -0.24 18.76
N GLN A 345 15.20 -0.86 17.66
CA GLN A 345 13.94 -0.50 16.97
C GLN A 345 12.73 -1.31 17.45
N MET A 346 12.89 -2.09 18.52
CA MET A 346 11.85 -2.93 19.10
C MET A 346 11.70 -2.66 20.59
N ASP A 347 10.46 -2.73 21.07
CA ASP A 347 10.19 -2.63 22.50
C ASP A 347 10.59 -3.91 23.24
N ILE A 348 10.90 -3.77 24.52
CA ILE A 348 11.34 -4.88 25.39
C ILE A 348 10.26 -5.97 25.48
N LYS A 349 9.00 -5.57 25.64
CA LYS A 349 7.85 -6.48 25.70
C LYS A 349 7.64 -7.22 24.38
N ASP A 350 7.86 -6.54 23.25
CA ASP A 350 7.77 -7.16 21.93
C ASP A 350 8.89 -8.17 21.71
N PHE A 351 10.09 -7.90 22.23
CA PHE A 351 11.19 -8.86 22.22
C PHE A 351 10.87 -10.12 23.02
N GLU A 352 10.31 -9.98 24.23
CA GLU A 352 9.93 -11.12 25.08
C GLU A 352 8.84 -11.98 24.43
N ASN A 353 7.78 -11.34 23.91
CA ASN A 353 6.70 -12.04 23.21
C ASN A 353 7.21 -12.84 21.98
N ARG A 354 8.15 -12.26 21.22
CA ARG A 354 8.77 -12.93 20.06
C ARG A 354 9.73 -14.03 20.44
N LEU A 355 10.38 -13.89 21.59
CA LEU A 355 11.29 -14.88 22.09
C LEU A 355 10.55 -16.17 22.47
N ASP A 356 9.37 -16.09 23.06
CA ASP A 356 8.57 -17.27 23.39
C ASP A 356 8.19 -18.12 22.17
N LEU A 357 8.14 -17.50 20.99
CA LEU A 357 7.83 -18.14 19.71
C LEU A 357 9.07 -18.71 19.00
N TYR A 358 10.30 -18.34 19.42
CA TYR A 358 11.51 -18.73 18.70
C TYR A 358 11.79 -20.25 18.84
N PRO A 359 11.99 -20.97 17.72
CA PRO A 359 12.17 -22.40 17.74
C PRO A 359 13.46 -22.79 18.46
N SER A 360 13.38 -23.72 19.41
CA SER A 360 14.51 -24.37 20.08
C SER A 360 15.45 -23.46 20.89
N LEU A 361 14.90 -22.51 21.66
CA LEU A 361 15.69 -21.75 22.64
C LEU A 361 16.30 -22.66 23.72
N PRO A 362 17.62 -22.61 23.94
CA PRO A 362 18.21 -23.34 25.05
C PRO A 362 17.75 -22.79 26.40
N THR A 363 17.56 -23.66 27.39
CA THR A 363 17.06 -23.30 28.73
C THR A 363 17.94 -22.28 29.46
N GLY A 364 19.25 -22.27 29.20
CA GLY A 364 20.19 -21.28 29.72
C GLY A 364 19.93 -19.86 29.23
N PHE A 365 19.23 -19.69 28.11
CA PHE A 365 18.84 -18.40 27.58
C PHE A 365 17.61 -17.86 28.34
N LYS A 366 16.56 -18.67 28.49
CA LYS A 366 15.34 -18.30 29.23
C LYS A 366 15.63 -17.90 30.68
N LYS A 367 16.49 -18.66 31.37
CA LYS A 367 16.94 -18.33 32.75
C LYS A 367 17.60 -16.96 32.87
N TRP A 368 18.23 -16.48 31.81
CA TRP A 368 18.89 -15.18 31.85
C TRP A 368 17.96 -14.02 31.55
N LEU A 369 16.91 -14.23 30.76
CA LEU A 369 15.85 -13.22 30.65
C LEU A 369 15.10 -13.04 31.96
N THR A 370 14.87 -14.12 32.69
CA THR A 370 14.29 -14.00 34.04
C THR A 370 15.25 -13.35 35.04
N ASP A 371 16.56 -13.35 34.78
CA ASP A 371 17.55 -12.58 35.56
C ASP A 371 17.57 -11.07 35.18
N PHE A 372 16.73 -10.63 34.22
CA PHE A 372 16.59 -9.20 33.88
C PHE A 372 15.71 -8.43 34.87
N GLU A 373 14.74 -9.10 35.49
CA GLU A 373 13.98 -8.55 36.65
C GLU A 373 14.86 -8.50 37.90
#